data_AF-A0A936KFS2-F1
#
_entry.id   AF-A0A936KFS2-F1
#
_cell.length_a   1.000
_cell.length_b   1.000
_cell.length_c   1.000
_cell.angle_alpha   90.00
_cell.angle_beta   90.00
_cell.angle_gamma   90.00
#
_symmetry.space_group_name_H-M   'P 1'
#
loop_
_entity.id
_entity.type
_entity.pdbx_description
1 polymer ?
#
loop_
_entity_poly.entity_id
_entity_poly.type
_entity_poly.pdbx_seq_one_letter_code
_entity_poly.pdbx_strand_id
1 'polypeptide(L)'
;MKLVRYLGDYVDRCHNQKEEQHLFPRLVRAGMPRDAGPLAVMLDEHERARQILARLGSLGRAFAAGDAAALPDLRDAFTAYASLCKDHFWKESDVLYPAAKRMLSGEEAAAIVEGIDALEAAIGDGTRERYYRMAQEIVDEGELRDLAFGLDRDVLAAILNTLPVELSFIDHEDRVRYFSHEHGEKIFGRTRGAIGTAVQNCHPQKSVHLVNRILADFRSGNRDLAEFWIDMGGRKVHIRYCPVRSGDGRYLGTLETVQDVTAIQRLSGERRLLDGGEQG
;
A
#
# COMPACT_ATOMS: atom_id res chain seq x y z
N MET A 1 -24.01 -4.00 5.78
CA MET A 1 -24.70 -4.59 4.60
C MET A 1 -24.03 -4.27 3.27
N LYS A 2 -23.47 -3.07 3.05
CA LYS A 2 -22.72 -2.72 1.82
C LYS A 2 -21.61 -3.73 1.47
N LEU A 3 -20.80 -4.13 2.45
CA LEU A 3 -19.72 -5.12 2.27
C LEU A 3 -20.21 -6.47 1.72
N VAL A 4 -21.22 -7.07 2.37
CA VAL A 4 -21.79 -8.36 1.90
C VAL A 4 -22.35 -8.23 0.48
N ARG A 5 -22.96 -7.08 0.15
CA ARG A 5 -23.45 -6.80 -1.21
C ARG A 5 -22.29 -6.71 -2.20
N TYR A 6 -21.22 -6.00 -1.88
CA TYR A 6 -20.03 -5.91 -2.74
C TYR A 6 -19.43 -7.30 -2.99
N LEU A 7 -19.24 -8.10 -1.93
CA LEU A 7 -18.67 -9.43 -2.05
C LEU A 7 -19.57 -10.40 -2.85
N GLY A 8 -20.89 -10.34 -2.66
CA GLY A 8 -21.81 -11.20 -3.41
C GLY A 8 -22.04 -10.74 -4.86
N ASP A 9 -22.33 -9.45 -5.06
CA ASP A 9 -22.75 -8.95 -6.37
C ASP A 9 -21.59 -8.60 -7.30
N TYR A 10 -20.43 -8.19 -6.76
CA TYR A 10 -19.24 -7.93 -7.56
C TYR A 10 -18.29 -9.10 -7.57
N VAL A 11 -17.76 -9.52 -6.41
CA VAL A 11 -16.69 -10.55 -6.39
C VAL A 11 -17.19 -11.86 -6.98
N ASP A 12 -18.34 -12.36 -6.53
CA ASP A 12 -18.88 -13.60 -7.08
C ASP A 12 -19.58 -13.39 -8.44
N ARG A 13 -20.65 -12.59 -8.47
CA ARG A 13 -21.51 -12.49 -9.66
C ARG A 13 -20.93 -11.70 -10.84
N CYS A 14 -19.81 -11.00 -10.65
CA CYS A 14 -19.14 -10.27 -11.71
C CYS A 14 -17.71 -10.77 -11.94
N HIS A 15 -16.82 -10.68 -10.96
CA HIS A 15 -15.41 -11.09 -11.10
C HIS A 15 -15.27 -12.59 -11.38
N ASN A 16 -15.74 -13.46 -10.48
CA ASN A 16 -15.63 -14.91 -10.68
C ASN A 16 -16.35 -15.36 -11.96
N GLN A 17 -17.49 -14.75 -12.29
CA GLN A 17 -18.22 -15.07 -13.52
C GLN A 17 -17.45 -14.70 -14.80
N LYS A 18 -16.68 -13.61 -14.81
CA LYS A 18 -15.80 -13.31 -15.94
C LYS A 18 -14.78 -14.42 -16.15
N GLU A 19 -14.22 -14.93 -15.06
CA GLU A 19 -13.25 -16.01 -15.14
C GLU A 19 -13.89 -17.32 -15.60
N GLU A 20 -14.96 -17.75 -14.92
CA GLU A 20 -15.63 -19.02 -15.18
C GLU A 20 -16.28 -19.10 -16.56
N GLN A 21 -16.77 -17.96 -17.09
CA GLN A 21 -17.48 -17.91 -18.38
C GLN A 21 -16.55 -17.57 -19.55
N HIS A 22 -15.51 -16.75 -19.34
CA HIS A 22 -14.70 -16.25 -20.45
C HIS A 22 -13.25 -16.73 -20.42
N LEU A 23 -12.59 -16.76 -19.26
CA LEU A 23 -11.19 -17.17 -19.15
C LEU A 23 -11.02 -18.69 -19.10
N PHE A 24 -11.62 -19.37 -18.12
CA PHE A 24 -11.40 -20.80 -17.87
C PHE A 24 -11.78 -21.68 -19.07
N PRO A 25 -12.90 -21.45 -19.78
CA PRO A 25 -13.24 -22.27 -20.96
C PRO A 25 -12.23 -22.13 -22.10
N ARG A 26 -11.52 -21.01 -22.21
CA ARG A 26 -10.44 -20.82 -23.19
C ARG A 26 -9.17 -21.53 -22.76
N LEU A 27 -8.81 -21.45 -21.47
CA LEU A 27 -7.69 -22.21 -20.92
C LEU A 27 -7.89 -23.73 -21.10
N VAL A 28 -9.11 -24.22 -20.92
CA VAL A 28 -9.44 -25.63 -21.17
C VAL A 28 -9.26 -25.99 -22.65
N ARG A 29 -9.73 -25.15 -23.57
CA ARG A 29 -9.50 -25.34 -25.01
C ARG A 29 -8.01 -25.30 -25.39
N ALA A 30 -7.22 -24.50 -24.70
CA ALA A 30 -5.76 -24.43 -24.85
C ALA A 30 -5.00 -25.57 -24.14
N GLY A 31 -5.71 -26.53 -23.52
CA GLY A 31 -5.13 -27.75 -22.96
C GLY A 31 -4.92 -27.76 -21.45
N MET A 32 -5.39 -26.75 -20.70
CA MET A 32 -5.37 -26.79 -19.24
C MET A 32 -6.51 -27.68 -18.70
N PRO A 33 -6.23 -28.71 -17.89
CA PRO A 33 -7.29 -29.55 -17.33
C PRO A 33 -8.26 -28.72 -16.47
N ARG A 34 -9.57 -28.95 -16.62
CA ARG A 34 -10.60 -28.29 -15.79
C ARG A 34 -10.65 -28.90 -14.40
N ASP A 35 -10.61 -30.23 -14.31
CA ASP A 35 -10.87 -30.99 -13.09
C ASP A 35 -9.59 -31.41 -12.36
N ALA A 36 -8.44 -30.87 -12.76
CA ALA A 36 -7.16 -31.06 -12.10
C ALA A 36 -6.27 -29.81 -12.20
N GLY A 37 -5.37 -29.63 -11.24
CA GLY A 37 -4.42 -28.51 -11.25
C GLY A 37 -5.08 -27.16 -10.94
N PRO A 38 -4.56 -26.04 -11.47
CA PRO A 38 -4.95 -24.69 -11.06
C PRO A 38 -6.46 -24.42 -11.19
N LEU A 39 -7.11 -24.76 -12.31
CA LEU A 39 -8.54 -24.46 -12.51
C LEU A 39 -9.45 -25.17 -11.52
N ALA A 40 -9.14 -26.43 -11.17
CA ALA A 40 -9.91 -27.16 -10.17
C ALA A 40 -9.83 -26.49 -8.79
N VAL A 41 -8.65 -26.00 -8.42
CA VAL A 41 -8.45 -25.25 -7.17
C VAL A 41 -9.24 -23.94 -7.20
N MET A 42 -9.19 -23.18 -8.31
CA MET A 42 -9.92 -21.92 -8.43
C MET A 42 -11.43 -22.12 -8.30
N LEU A 43 -11.99 -23.11 -9.00
CA LEU A 43 -13.43 -23.42 -8.96
C LEU A 43 -13.89 -23.89 -7.58
N ASP A 44 -13.09 -24.71 -6.91
CA ASP A 44 -13.36 -25.13 -5.53
C ASP A 44 -13.29 -23.94 -4.55
N GLU A 45 -12.33 -23.03 -4.74
CA GLU A 45 -12.24 -21.80 -3.94
C GLU A 45 -13.42 -20.86 -4.19
N HIS A 46 -13.91 -20.72 -5.43
CA HIS A 46 -15.12 -19.96 -5.73
C HIS A 46 -16.35 -20.54 -5.02
N GLU A 47 -16.51 -21.86 -5.02
CA GLU A 47 -17.61 -22.53 -4.31
C GLU A 47 -17.51 -22.33 -2.80
N ARG A 48 -16.32 -22.52 -2.22
CA ARG A 48 -16.08 -22.24 -0.80
C ARG A 48 -16.34 -20.79 -0.45
N ALA A 49 -15.92 -19.84 -1.29
CA ALA A 49 -16.19 -18.42 -1.11
C ALA A 49 -17.71 -18.15 -1.09
N ARG A 50 -18.48 -18.72 -2.01
CA ARG A 50 -19.95 -18.61 -2.04
C ARG A 50 -20.61 -19.13 -0.75
N GLN A 51 -20.14 -20.26 -0.22
CA GLN A 51 -20.63 -20.82 1.05
C GLN A 51 -20.33 -19.91 2.25
N ILE A 52 -19.11 -19.39 2.34
CA ILE A 52 -18.71 -18.46 3.40
C ILE A 52 -19.52 -17.16 3.30
N LEU A 53 -19.75 -16.64 2.08
CA LEU A 53 -20.57 -15.43 1.87
C LEU A 53 -22.02 -15.61 2.29
N ALA A 54 -22.62 -16.78 2.03
CA ALA A 54 -23.96 -17.08 2.51
C ALA A 54 -24.02 -17.03 4.05
N ARG A 55 -23.00 -17.60 4.73
CA ARG A 55 -22.86 -17.56 6.20
C ARG A 55 -22.62 -16.14 6.72
N LEU A 56 -21.76 -15.36 6.06
CA LEU A 56 -21.53 -13.95 6.39
C LEU A 56 -22.82 -13.13 6.27
N GLY A 57 -23.61 -13.37 5.22
CA GLY A 57 -24.88 -12.70 5.01
C GLY A 57 -25.91 -13.02 6.10
N SER A 58 -26.01 -14.27 6.54
CA SER A 58 -26.93 -14.66 7.62
C SER A 58 -26.49 -14.10 8.97
N LEU A 59 -25.23 -14.30 9.35
CA LEU A 59 -24.68 -13.80 10.62
C LEU A 59 -24.69 -12.27 10.69
N GLY A 60 -24.36 -11.60 9.60
CA GLY A 60 -24.39 -10.14 9.52
C GLY A 60 -25.79 -9.56 9.68
N ARG A 61 -26.84 -10.24 9.17
CA ARG A 61 -28.24 -9.84 9.41
C ARG A 61 -28.67 -10.09 10.85
N ALA A 62 -28.31 -11.22 11.43
CA ALA A 62 -28.61 -11.53 12.83
C ALA A 62 -27.97 -10.50 13.78
N PHE A 63 -26.69 -10.21 13.58
CA PHE A 63 -25.97 -9.20 14.35
C PHE A 63 -26.58 -7.80 14.18
N ALA A 64 -26.92 -7.39 12.96
CA ALA A 64 -27.59 -6.11 12.70
C ALA A 64 -28.99 -6.01 13.32
N ALA A 65 -29.65 -7.15 13.54
CA ALA A 65 -30.93 -7.23 14.25
C ALA A 65 -30.79 -7.23 15.78
N GLY A 66 -29.57 -7.13 16.31
CA GLY A 66 -29.29 -7.04 17.75
C GLY A 66 -28.82 -8.35 18.40
N ASP A 67 -28.61 -9.43 17.64
CA ASP A 67 -28.05 -10.66 18.17
C ASP A 67 -26.53 -10.55 18.34
N ALA A 68 -26.10 -10.07 19.50
CA ALA A 68 -24.68 -9.95 19.85
C ALA A 68 -23.96 -11.31 19.93
N ALA A 69 -24.68 -12.42 20.12
CA ALA A 69 -24.07 -13.76 20.18
C ALA A 69 -23.56 -14.22 18.81
N ALA A 70 -24.03 -13.63 17.71
CA ALA A 70 -23.54 -13.90 16.36
C ALA A 70 -22.14 -13.32 16.09
N LEU A 71 -21.63 -12.41 16.95
CA LEU A 71 -20.40 -11.66 16.69
C LEU A 71 -19.13 -12.55 16.56
N PRO A 72 -18.88 -13.54 17.43
CA PRO A 72 -17.70 -14.41 17.29
C PRO A 72 -17.72 -15.19 15.97
N ASP A 73 -18.85 -15.81 15.63
CA ASP A 73 -19.02 -16.53 14.37
C ASP A 73 -18.91 -15.62 13.15
N LEU A 74 -19.43 -14.39 13.25
CA LEU A 74 -19.33 -13.40 12.18
C LEU A 74 -17.87 -13.01 11.93
N ARG A 75 -17.10 -12.79 13.00
CA ARG A 75 -15.66 -12.51 12.90
C ARG A 75 -14.92 -13.68 12.29
N ASP A 76 -15.19 -14.90 12.74
CA ASP A 76 -14.48 -16.09 12.26
C ASP A 76 -14.81 -16.37 10.78
N ALA A 77 -16.06 -16.20 10.37
CA ALA A 77 -16.45 -16.28 8.96
C ALA A 77 -15.79 -15.18 8.11
N PHE A 78 -15.65 -13.96 8.66
CA PHE A 78 -14.99 -12.86 7.96
C PHE A 78 -13.50 -13.11 7.79
N THR A 79 -12.81 -13.57 8.85
CA THR A 79 -11.40 -13.96 8.78
C THR A 79 -11.18 -15.09 7.77
N ALA A 80 -12.03 -16.12 7.79
CA ALA A 80 -11.95 -17.21 6.82
C ALA A 80 -12.10 -16.72 5.37
N TYR A 81 -13.08 -15.84 5.11
CA TYR A 81 -13.28 -15.24 3.79
C TYR A 81 -12.08 -14.39 3.35
N ALA A 82 -11.58 -13.52 4.24
CA ALA A 82 -10.45 -12.64 3.95
C ALA A 82 -9.17 -13.44 3.63
N SER A 83 -8.88 -14.49 4.40
CA SER A 83 -7.78 -15.41 4.12
C SER A 83 -7.94 -16.10 2.77
N LEU A 84 -9.13 -16.64 2.48
CA LEU A 84 -9.43 -17.27 1.20
C LEU A 84 -9.21 -16.31 0.03
N CYS A 85 -9.75 -15.09 0.09
CA CYS A 85 -9.57 -14.08 -0.96
C CYS A 85 -8.10 -13.70 -1.17
N LYS A 86 -7.32 -13.54 -0.08
CA LYS A 86 -5.90 -13.22 -0.19
C LYS A 86 -5.12 -14.33 -0.90
N ASP A 87 -5.36 -15.57 -0.52
CA ASP A 87 -4.69 -16.72 -1.11
C ASP A 87 -5.17 -16.96 -2.55
N HIS A 88 -6.43 -16.65 -2.86
CA HIS A 88 -7.01 -16.77 -4.18
C HIS A 88 -6.43 -15.73 -5.15
N PHE A 89 -6.39 -14.47 -4.73
CA PHE A 89 -5.83 -13.35 -5.50
C PHE A 89 -4.37 -13.57 -5.91
N TRP A 90 -3.57 -14.15 -5.00
CA TRP A 90 -2.19 -14.52 -5.31
C TRP A 90 -2.13 -15.61 -6.40
N LYS A 91 -2.97 -16.65 -6.31
CA LYS A 91 -3.03 -17.71 -7.34
C LYS A 91 -3.46 -17.15 -8.70
N GLU A 92 -4.43 -16.23 -8.74
CA GLU A 92 -4.83 -15.54 -9.96
C GLU A 92 -3.65 -14.75 -10.55
N SER A 93 -3.10 -13.83 -9.76
CA SER A 93 -2.15 -12.80 -10.22
C SER A 93 -0.78 -13.36 -10.58
N ASP A 94 -0.29 -14.31 -9.78
CA ASP A 94 1.09 -14.80 -9.87
C ASP A 94 1.20 -16.16 -10.56
N VAL A 95 0.10 -16.93 -10.66
CA VAL A 95 0.11 -18.28 -11.26
C VAL A 95 -0.77 -18.35 -12.50
N LEU A 96 -2.07 -18.10 -12.37
CA LEU A 96 -3.06 -18.37 -13.41
C LEU A 96 -2.97 -17.38 -14.58
N TYR A 97 -2.97 -16.08 -14.31
CA TYR A 97 -2.91 -15.07 -15.38
C TYR A 97 -1.59 -15.11 -16.15
N PRO A 98 -0.41 -15.30 -15.53
CA PRO A 98 0.82 -15.53 -16.27
C PRO A 98 0.76 -16.80 -17.14
N ALA A 99 0.14 -17.88 -16.65
CA ALA A 99 -0.07 -19.08 -17.46
C ALA A 99 -1.00 -18.81 -18.65
N ALA A 100 -2.11 -18.10 -18.43
CA ALA A 100 -3.04 -17.70 -19.47
C ALA A 100 -2.36 -16.88 -20.58
N LYS A 101 -1.52 -15.91 -20.22
CA LYS A 101 -0.75 -15.11 -21.18
C LYS A 101 0.22 -15.93 -22.05
N ARG A 102 0.70 -17.07 -21.55
CA ARG A 102 1.57 -17.98 -22.32
C ARG A 102 0.78 -18.92 -23.22
N MET A 103 -0.44 -19.27 -22.81
CA MET A 103 -1.26 -20.29 -23.49
C MET A 103 -2.21 -19.71 -24.53
N LEU A 104 -2.70 -18.49 -24.31
CA LEU A 104 -3.74 -17.88 -25.13
C LEU A 104 -3.15 -16.93 -26.17
N SER A 105 -3.73 -16.98 -27.38
CA SER A 105 -3.42 -16.06 -28.47
C SER A 105 -3.99 -14.66 -28.23
N GLY A 106 -3.52 -13.68 -29.01
CA GLY A 106 -4.07 -12.32 -28.99
C GLY A 106 -5.56 -12.26 -29.35
N GLU A 107 -6.03 -13.12 -30.25
CA GLU A 107 -7.44 -13.23 -30.62
C GLU A 107 -8.29 -13.77 -29.46
N GLU A 108 -7.81 -14.80 -28.76
CA GLU A 108 -8.50 -15.33 -27.58
C GLU A 108 -8.54 -14.32 -26.44
N ALA A 109 -7.46 -13.55 -26.25
CA ALA A 109 -7.41 -12.46 -25.29
C ALA A 109 -8.43 -11.35 -25.62
N ALA A 110 -8.54 -10.94 -26.89
CA ALA A 110 -9.54 -9.98 -27.33
C ALA A 110 -10.97 -10.48 -27.07
N ALA A 111 -11.24 -11.75 -27.38
CA ALA A 111 -12.55 -12.35 -27.13
C ALA A 111 -12.88 -12.53 -25.64
N ILE A 112 -11.88 -12.56 -24.74
CA ILE A 112 -12.10 -12.50 -23.29
C ILE A 112 -12.56 -11.10 -22.89
N VAL A 113 -11.89 -10.06 -23.40
CA VAL A 113 -12.23 -8.66 -23.11
C VAL A 113 -13.66 -8.35 -23.56
N GLU A 114 -14.05 -8.75 -24.77
CA GLU A 114 -15.43 -8.58 -25.25
C GLU A 114 -16.46 -9.28 -24.36
N GLY A 115 -16.14 -10.49 -23.89
CA GLY A 115 -17.00 -11.23 -22.96
C GLY A 115 -17.15 -10.52 -21.61
N ILE A 116 -16.04 -10.01 -21.06
CA ILE A 116 -16.02 -9.22 -19.83
C ILE A 116 -16.93 -7.99 -19.97
N ASP A 117 -16.80 -7.24 -21.06
CA ASP A 117 -17.58 -6.03 -21.28
C ASP A 117 -19.07 -6.34 -21.45
N ALA A 118 -19.41 -7.42 -22.17
CA ALA A 118 -20.79 -7.87 -22.31
C ALA A 118 -21.41 -8.32 -20.98
N LEU A 119 -20.65 -9.03 -20.14
CA LEU A 119 -21.08 -9.46 -18.82
C LEU A 119 -21.32 -8.26 -17.89
N GLU A 120 -20.40 -7.28 -17.87
CA GLU A 120 -20.57 -6.05 -17.09
C GLU A 120 -21.78 -5.22 -17.55
N ALA A 121 -22.01 -5.13 -18.86
CA ALA A 121 -23.18 -4.46 -19.44
C ALA A 121 -24.49 -5.17 -19.06
N ALA A 122 -24.51 -6.51 -19.04
CA ALA A 122 -25.68 -7.29 -18.62
C ALA A 122 -26.05 -7.09 -17.14
N ILE A 123 -25.07 -6.78 -16.29
CA ILE A 123 -25.30 -6.40 -14.87
C ILE A 123 -25.84 -4.95 -14.78
N GLY A 124 -25.49 -4.09 -15.74
CA GLY A 124 -26.08 -2.76 -15.93
C GLY A 124 -25.06 -1.64 -16.16
N ASP A 125 -25.47 -0.55 -16.81
CA ASP A 125 -24.59 0.53 -17.28
C ASP A 125 -23.68 1.16 -16.21
N GLY A 126 -22.36 1.07 -16.42
CA GLY A 126 -21.35 1.57 -15.48
C GLY A 126 -21.10 0.65 -14.28
N THR A 127 -21.31 -0.67 -14.45
CA THR A 127 -21.06 -1.69 -13.42
C THR A 127 -19.71 -1.52 -12.75
N ARG A 128 -18.65 -1.30 -13.54
CA ARG A 128 -17.28 -1.15 -13.03
C ARG A 128 -17.14 0.06 -12.12
N GLU A 129 -17.58 1.23 -12.56
CA GLU A 129 -17.50 2.49 -11.81
C GLU A 129 -18.33 2.43 -10.53
N ARG A 130 -19.53 1.83 -10.58
CA ARG A 130 -20.41 1.69 -9.42
C ARG A 130 -19.77 0.83 -8.33
N TYR A 131 -19.20 -0.32 -8.70
CA TYR A 131 -18.57 -1.21 -7.72
C TYR A 131 -17.22 -0.66 -7.22
N TYR A 132 -16.45 0.04 -8.06
CA TYR A 132 -15.22 0.69 -7.62
C TYR A 132 -15.51 1.79 -6.60
N ARG A 133 -16.55 2.59 -6.83
CA ARG A 133 -17.02 3.58 -5.84
C ARG A 133 -17.44 2.91 -4.53
N MET A 134 -18.20 1.82 -4.62
CA MET A 134 -18.63 1.08 -3.43
C MET A 134 -17.44 0.49 -2.65
N ALA A 135 -16.41 -0.02 -3.35
CA ALA A 135 -15.18 -0.49 -2.72
C ALA A 135 -14.47 0.64 -1.99
N GLN A 136 -14.35 1.82 -2.61
CA GLN A 136 -13.74 2.99 -1.97
C GLN A 136 -14.51 3.42 -0.72
N GLU A 137 -15.84 3.50 -0.79
CA GLU A 137 -16.68 3.80 0.39
C GLU A 137 -16.46 2.80 1.53
N ILE A 138 -16.33 1.51 1.23
CA ILE A 138 -16.07 0.47 2.24
C ILE A 138 -14.68 0.68 2.88
N VAL A 139 -13.66 1.00 2.09
CA VAL A 139 -12.31 1.28 2.58
C VAL A 139 -12.28 2.53 3.46
N ASP A 140 -12.95 3.59 3.02
CA ASP A 140 -13.04 4.86 3.75
C ASP A 140 -13.78 4.68 5.09
N GLU A 141 -14.90 3.94 5.09
CA GLU A 141 -15.65 3.57 6.29
C GLU A 141 -14.85 2.64 7.22
N GLY A 142 -13.97 1.79 6.67
CA GLY A 142 -13.13 0.85 7.40
C GLY A 142 -11.82 1.43 7.97
N GLU A 143 -11.59 2.73 7.79
CA GLU A 143 -10.38 3.46 8.19
C GLU A 143 -9.03 2.89 7.69
N LEU A 144 -9.02 1.98 6.72
CA LEU A 144 -7.81 1.45 6.08
C LEU A 144 -7.18 2.51 5.15
N ARG A 145 -6.62 3.57 5.74
CA ARG A 145 -6.22 4.80 5.03
C ARG A 145 -4.86 4.71 4.34
N ASP A 146 -3.89 4.01 4.95
CA ASP A 146 -2.55 3.81 4.40
C ASP A 146 -1.85 2.57 5.00
N LEU A 147 -0.69 2.20 4.45
CA LEU A 147 0.08 1.01 4.89
C LEU A 147 0.60 1.10 6.34
N ALA A 148 0.68 2.30 6.92
CA ALA A 148 1.06 2.50 8.31
C ALA A 148 -0.13 2.37 9.27
N PHE A 149 -1.37 2.37 8.79
CA PHE A 149 -2.58 2.24 9.62
C PHE A 149 -2.55 0.99 10.53
N GLY A 150 -1.99 -0.11 10.04
CA GLY A 150 -1.87 -1.36 10.80
C GLY A 150 -0.65 -1.44 11.73
N LEU A 151 0.18 -0.40 11.83
CA LEU A 151 1.35 -0.36 12.70
C LEU A 151 1.04 0.37 14.00
N ASP A 152 1.43 -0.23 15.12
CA ASP A 152 1.41 0.45 16.40
C ASP A 152 2.34 1.68 16.36
N ARG A 153 1.94 2.77 17.03
CA ARG A 153 2.66 4.07 16.98
C ARG A 153 4.13 3.96 17.40
N ASP A 154 4.39 3.15 18.41
CA ASP A 154 5.71 2.83 18.95
C ASP A 154 6.54 1.99 17.98
N VAL A 155 5.93 1.06 17.24
CA VAL A 155 6.60 0.34 16.14
C VAL A 155 6.99 1.30 15.03
N LEU A 156 6.08 2.20 14.60
CA LEU A 156 6.39 3.21 13.60
C LEU A 156 7.53 4.13 14.05
N ALA A 157 7.52 4.58 15.31
CA ALA A 157 8.61 5.38 15.87
C ALA A 157 9.95 4.61 15.89
N ALA A 158 9.93 3.32 16.24
CA ALA A 158 11.11 2.46 16.23
C ALA A 158 11.69 2.28 14.81
N ILE A 159 10.84 2.07 13.80
CA ILE A 159 11.25 2.00 12.39
C ILE A 159 11.97 3.30 11.98
N LEU A 160 11.37 4.45 12.25
CA LEU A 160 11.97 5.76 11.90
C LEU A 160 13.30 6.04 12.64
N ASN A 161 13.47 5.49 13.85
CA ASN A 161 14.71 5.54 14.63
C ASN A 161 15.73 4.46 14.25
N THR A 162 15.39 3.53 13.35
CA THR A 162 16.31 2.48 12.84
C THR A 162 16.97 2.90 11.53
N LEU A 163 16.38 3.87 10.82
CA LEU A 163 16.92 4.34 9.56
C LEU A 163 18.33 4.93 9.74
N PRO A 164 19.28 4.68 8.83
CA PRO A 164 20.65 5.21 8.91
C PRO A 164 20.72 6.68 8.47
N VAL A 165 19.69 7.47 8.81
CA VAL A 165 19.54 8.90 8.55
C VAL A 165 18.83 9.56 9.71
N GLU A 166 19.22 10.78 10.04
CA GLU A 166 18.45 11.63 10.95
C GLU A 166 17.31 12.29 10.18
N LEU A 167 16.13 12.31 10.79
CA LEU A 167 14.94 12.92 10.22
C LEU A 167 14.55 14.13 11.07
N SER A 168 14.13 15.21 10.42
CA SER A 168 13.36 16.30 11.05
C SER A 168 12.16 16.61 10.18
N PHE A 169 10.96 16.69 10.76
CA PHE A 169 9.76 17.09 10.04
C PHE A 169 9.23 18.42 10.56
N ILE A 170 8.96 19.30 9.61
CA ILE A 170 8.35 20.61 9.80
C ILE A 170 7.02 20.59 9.08
N ASP A 171 5.93 21.01 9.72
CA ASP A 171 4.62 20.96 9.09
C ASP A 171 4.32 22.14 8.15
N HIS A 172 3.12 22.13 7.59
CA HIS A 172 2.58 23.20 6.74
C HIS A 172 2.43 24.57 7.43
N GLU A 173 2.74 24.72 8.71
CA GLU A 173 2.82 26.01 9.41
C GLU A 173 4.27 26.42 9.70
N ASP A 174 5.23 25.73 9.09
CA ASP A 174 6.67 25.90 9.31
C ASP A 174 7.10 25.62 10.75
N ARG A 175 6.35 24.78 11.48
CA ARG A 175 6.68 24.38 12.86
C ARG A 175 7.32 23.02 12.90
N VAL A 176 8.38 22.88 13.67
CA VAL A 176 9.01 21.58 13.91
C VAL A 176 8.01 20.69 14.66
N ARG A 177 7.69 19.53 14.11
CA ARG A 177 6.75 18.57 14.71
C ARG A 177 7.41 17.27 15.15
N TYR A 178 8.54 16.92 14.56
CA TYR A 178 9.21 15.65 14.83
C TYR A 178 10.70 15.72 14.51
N PHE A 179 11.50 14.94 15.25
CA PHE A 179 12.83 14.54 14.84
C PHE A 179 13.13 13.11 15.33
N SER A 180 13.90 12.34 14.56
CA SER A 180 14.32 10.98 14.95
C SER A 180 15.57 10.99 15.85
N HIS A 181 15.90 9.83 16.43
CA HIS A 181 17.08 9.55 17.25
C HIS A 181 17.19 10.45 18.47
N GLU A 182 16.08 10.71 19.15
CA GLU A 182 16.03 11.64 20.29
C GLU A 182 17.02 11.29 21.41
N HIS A 183 17.28 10.00 21.62
CA HIS A 183 18.21 9.49 22.62
C HIS A 183 19.52 8.94 22.01
N GLY A 184 19.77 9.19 20.72
CA GLY A 184 20.96 8.73 20.00
C GLY A 184 22.00 9.83 19.76
N GLU A 185 23.19 9.44 19.29
CA GLU A 185 24.16 10.41 18.77
C GLU A 185 23.62 11.05 17.49
N LYS A 186 23.69 12.38 17.39
CA LYS A 186 23.27 13.14 16.21
C LYS A 186 24.42 13.97 15.67
N ILE A 187 24.54 14.01 14.34
CA ILE A 187 25.38 14.92 13.56
C ILE A 187 24.98 16.37 13.85
N PHE A 188 23.68 16.65 13.87
CA PHE A 188 23.13 17.94 14.32
C PHE A 188 22.28 17.75 15.56
N GLY A 189 22.82 18.17 16.71
CA GLY A 189 22.12 18.11 17.99
C GLY A 189 20.76 18.81 17.94
N ARG A 190 19.73 18.13 18.44
CA ARG A 190 18.39 18.69 18.63
C ARG A 190 17.96 18.44 20.07
N THR A 191 17.27 19.41 20.66
CA THR A 191 16.64 19.25 21.98
C THR A 191 15.13 19.15 21.80
N ARG A 192 14.44 18.50 22.75
CA ARG A 192 12.96 18.47 22.77
C ARG A 192 12.33 19.87 22.71
N GLY A 193 13.02 20.90 23.20
CA GLY A 193 12.56 22.28 23.15
C GLY A 193 12.37 22.86 21.74
N ALA A 194 12.92 22.22 20.70
CA ALA A 194 12.67 22.60 19.32
C ALA A 194 11.26 22.21 18.83
N ILE A 195 10.59 21.24 19.47
CA ILE A 195 9.24 20.83 19.05
C ILE A 195 8.27 22.00 19.25
N GLY A 196 7.50 22.30 18.21
CA GLY A 196 6.53 23.39 18.16
C GLY A 196 7.10 24.75 17.77
N THR A 197 8.42 24.93 17.78
CA THR A 197 9.05 26.19 17.38
C THR A 197 9.01 26.39 15.87
N ALA A 198 8.90 27.63 15.42
CA ALA A 198 9.06 27.98 14.02
C ALA A 198 10.47 27.62 13.55
N VAL A 199 10.61 26.98 12.38
CA VAL A 199 11.90 26.53 11.85
C VAL A 199 12.90 27.68 11.75
N GLN A 200 12.45 28.89 11.44
CA GLN A 200 13.30 30.07 11.32
C GLN A 200 14.08 30.37 12.62
N ASN A 201 13.54 30.01 13.79
CA ASN A 201 14.19 30.19 15.09
C ASN A 201 15.26 29.12 15.37
N CYS A 202 15.27 28.04 14.59
CA CYS A 202 16.24 26.94 14.70
C CYS A 202 17.49 27.17 13.83
N HIS A 203 17.53 28.24 13.04
CA HIS A 203 18.63 28.54 12.12
C HIS A 203 19.26 29.90 12.42
N PRO A 204 20.58 30.07 12.17
CA PRO A 204 21.23 31.37 12.22
C PRO A 204 20.56 32.39 11.28
N GLN A 205 20.51 33.66 11.68
CA GLN A 205 19.82 34.73 10.94
C GLN A 205 20.27 34.83 9.47
N LYS A 206 21.57 34.58 9.20
CA LYS A 206 22.14 34.58 7.84
C LYS A 206 21.55 33.53 6.90
N SER A 207 20.98 32.43 7.42
CA SER A 207 20.42 31.33 6.62
C SER A 207 18.90 31.31 6.51
N VAL A 208 18.19 32.12 7.32
CA VAL A 208 16.71 32.13 7.35
C VAL A 208 16.09 32.44 6.00
N HIS A 209 16.70 33.34 5.22
CA HIS A 209 16.21 33.69 3.89
C HIS A 209 16.26 32.50 2.90
N LEU A 210 17.27 31.62 3.02
CA LEU A 210 17.38 30.41 2.20
C LEU A 210 16.32 29.38 2.62
N VAL A 211 16.12 29.20 3.92
CA VAL A 211 15.06 28.33 4.47
C VAL A 211 13.70 28.76 3.92
N ASN A 212 13.36 30.04 4.04
CA ASN A 212 12.09 30.57 3.55
C ASN A 212 11.91 30.39 2.04
N ARG A 213 12.98 30.54 1.25
CA ARG A 213 12.93 30.31 -0.21
C ARG A 213 12.60 28.84 -0.52
N ILE A 214 13.27 27.90 0.15
CA ILE A 214 13.05 26.46 -0.04
C ILE A 214 11.60 26.10 0.30
N LEU A 215 11.09 26.57 1.45
CA LEU A 215 9.72 26.30 1.88
C LEU A 215 8.68 26.90 0.92
N ALA A 216 8.93 28.11 0.39
CA ALA A 216 8.06 28.72 -0.60
C ALA A 216 8.03 27.91 -1.91
N ASP A 217 9.20 27.52 -2.44
CA ASP A 217 9.30 26.70 -3.66
C ASP A 217 8.56 25.35 -3.50
N PHE A 218 8.69 24.73 -2.32
CA PHE A 218 8.01 23.48 -1.98
C PHE A 218 6.48 23.65 -1.90
N ARG A 219 6.00 24.73 -1.27
CA ARG A 219 4.55 25.01 -1.20
C ARG A 219 3.95 25.25 -2.58
N SER A 220 4.64 25.98 -3.46
CA SER A 220 4.16 26.28 -4.81
C SER A 220 4.35 25.14 -5.80
N GLY A 221 5.11 24.09 -5.44
CA GLY A 221 5.41 22.98 -6.35
C GLY A 221 6.50 23.29 -7.38
N ASN A 222 7.24 24.39 -7.20
CA ASN A 222 8.35 24.77 -8.09
C ASN A 222 9.63 23.95 -7.85
N ARG A 223 9.65 23.17 -6.76
CA ARG A 223 10.79 22.35 -6.36
C ARG A 223 10.28 21.14 -5.59
N ASP A 224 10.94 20.00 -5.80
CA ASP A 224 10.67 18.76 -5.05
C ASP A 224 11.90 18.25 -4.28
N LEU A 225 13.05 18.92 -4.41
CA LEU A 225 14.28 18.60 -3.69
C LEU A 225 15.16 19.84 -3.50
N ALA A 226 15.67 20.02 -2.28
CA ALA A 226 16.82 20.87 -2.00
C ALA A 226 17.88 20.04 -1.30
N GLU A 227 19.10 19.99 -1.84
CA GLU A 227 20.16 19.13 -1.34
C GLU A 227 21.47 19.89 -1.14
N PHE A 228 22.21 19.49 -0.11
CA PHE A 228 23.49 20.07 0.28
C PHE A 228 24.42 18.96 0.78
N TRP A 229 25.72 19.19 0.66
CA TRP A 229 26.72 18.34 1.28
C TRP A 229 27.83 19.19 1.89
N ILE A 230 28.28 18.80 3.07
CA ILE A 230 29.34 19.50 3.80
C ILE A 230 30.37 18.51 4.35
N ASP A 231 31.60 18.95 4.47
CA ASP A 231 32.66 18.24 5.18
C ASP A 231 32.68 18.75 6.64
N MET A 232 32.42 17.86 7.60
CA MET A 232 32.32 18.22 9.02
C MET A 232 32.89 17.13 9.91
N GLY A 233 33.89 17.47 10.73
CA GLY A 233 34.48 16.51 11.69
C GLY A 233 35.06 15.24 11.05
N GLY A 234 35.60 15.35 9.84
CA GLY A 234 36.10 14.21 9.07
C GLY A 234 35.01 13.35 8.40
N ARG A 235 33.73 13.76 8.51
CA ARG A 235 32.58 13.11 7.90
C ARG A 235 32.11 13.90 6.67
N LYS A 236 31.66 13.20 5.62
CA LYS A 236 30.87 13.78 4.52
C LYS A 236 29.40 13.72 4.88
N VAL A 237 28.80 14.85 5.22
CA VAL A 237 27.39 14.92 5.62
C VAL A 237 26.55 15.35 4.43
N HIS A 238 25.57 14.53 4.07
CA HIS A 238 24.57 14.80 3.04
C HIS A 238 23.26 15.23 3.70
N ILE A 239 22.68 16.35 3.25
CA ILE A 239 21.48 16.96 3.80
C ILE A 239 20.48 17.14 2.67
N ARG A 240 19.26 16.62 2.83
CA ARG A 240 18.19 16.76 1.83
C ARG A 240 16.94 17.29 2.49
N TYR A 241 16.24 18.19 1.81
CA TYR A 241 14.90 18.64 2.15
C TYR A 241 13.95 18.23 1.03
N CYS A 242 12.83 17.63 1.39
CA CYS A 242 11.78 17.21 0.45
C CYS A 242 10.40 17.70 0.94
N PRO A 243 9.51 18.16 0.04
CA PRO A 243 8.13 18.40 0.41
C PRO A 243 7.42 17.08 0.71
N VAL A 244 6.67 17.02 1.80
CA VAL A 244 5.76 15.94 2.12
C VAL A 244 4.37 16.35 1.63
N ARG A 245 3.72 15.49 0.85
CA ARG A 245 2.39 15.74 0.27
C ARG A 245 1.44 14.59 0.59
N SER A 246 0.15 14.86 0.72
CA SER A 246 -0.88 13.82 0.78
C SER A 246 -1.11 13.21 -0.61
N GLY A 247 -1.90 12.12 -0.68
CA GLY A 247 -2.19 11.42 -1.93
C GLY A 247 -2.91 12.28 -2.99
N ASP A 248 -3.58 13.36 -2.58
CA ASP A 248 -4.20 14.37 -3.43
C ASP A 248 -3.25 15.52 -3.84
N GLY A 249 -1.97 15.45 -3.46
CA GLY A 249 -0.94 16.44 -3.81
C GLY A 249 -0.85 17.66 -2.89
N ARG A 250 -1.70 17.76 -1.85
CA ARG A 250 -1.66 18.89 -0.89
C ARG A 250 -0.38 18.85 -0.06
N TYR A 251 0.28 20.01 0.10
CA TYR A 251 1.50 20.15 0.91
C TYR A 251 1.20 19.97 2.41
N LEU A 252 1.87 19.01 3.04
CA LEU A 252 1.75 18.68 4.47
C LEU A 252 2.89 19.26 5.31
N GLY A 253 4.04 19.52 4.69
CA GLY A 253 5.24 19.99 5.37
C GLY A 253 6.52 19.68 4.61
N THR A 254 7.66 19.82 5.27
CA THR A 254 8.99 19.51 4.75
C THR A 254 9.68 18.48 5.64
N LEU A 255 10.23 17.45 5.02
CA LEU A 255 11.11 16.48 5.66
C LEU A 255 12.57 16.86 5.37
N GLU A 256 13.36 17.06 6.42
CA GLU A 256 14.81 17.09 6.37
C GLU A 256 15.35 15.69 6.64
N THR A 257 16.34 15.27 5.86
CA THR A 257 17.16 14.08 6.11
C THR A 257 18.62 14.49 6.19
N VAL A 258 19.34 13.94 7.17
CA VAL A 258 20.79 14.14 7.34
C VAL A 258 21.46 12.79 7.44
N GLN A 259 22.51 12.57 6.65
CA GLN A 259 23.22 11.30 6.58
C GLN A 259 24.73 11.50 6.53
N ASP A 260 25.48 10.76 7.34
CA ASP A 260 26.91 10.57 7.11
C ASP A 260 27.10 9.57 5.96
N VAL A 261 27.55 10.05 4.81
CA VAL A 261 27.79 9.24 3.61
C VAL A 261 29.25 8.84 3.44
N THR A 262 30.10 9.10 4.43
CA THR A 262 31.55 8.81 4.35
C THR A 262 31.84 7.35 4.01
N ALA A 263 31.14 6.43 4.68
CA ALA A 263 31.30 4.99 4.43
C ALA A 263 30.73 4.59 3.07
N ILE A 264 29.61 5.20 2.66
CA ILE A 264 28.96 4.95 1.36
C ILE A 264 29.90 5.37 0.22
N GLN A 265 30.56 6.52 0.32
CA GLN A 265 31.52 7.00 -0.68
C GLN A 265 32.76 6.09 -0.85
N ARG A 266 33.05 5.23 0.15
CA ARG A 266 34.15 4.26 0.11
C ARG A 266 33.73 2.90 -0.44
N LEU A 267 32.43 2.67 -0.68
CA LEU A 267 31.98 1.42 -1.28
C LEU A 267 32.56 1.30 -2.69
N SER A 268 33.11 0.13 -2.98
CA SER A 268 33.67 -0.22 -4.28
C SER A 268 33.46 -1.72 -4.52
N GLY A 269 33.39 -2.14 -5.77
CA GLY A 269 33.06 -3.52 -6.10
C GLY A 269 31.64 -3.90 -5.66
N GLU A 270 31.44 -5.16 -5.28
CA GLU A 270 30.13 -5.69 -4.92
C GLU A 270 30.20 -6.58 -3.68
N ARG A 271 29.16 -6.54 -2.84
CA ARG A 271 28.95 -7.48 -1.74
C ARG A 271 27.55 -8.07 -1.87
N ARG A 272 27.46 -9.31 -2.36
CA ARG A 272 26.18 -9.99 -2.67
C ARG A 272 25.68 -10.89 -1.54
N LEU A 273 26.56 -11.26 -0.60
CA LEU A 273 26.27 -12.18 0.50
C LEU A 273 26.83 -11.62 1.82
N LEU A 274 26.28 -12.12 2.93
CA LEU A 274 26.81 -11.87 4.27
C LEU A 274 28.20 -12.54 4.40
N ASP A 275 29.06 -11.97 5.25
CA ASP A 275 30.36 -12.60 5.52
C ASP A 275 30.09 -13.93 6.24
N GLY A 276 30.32 -15.06 5.56
CA GLY A 276 30.08 -16.42 6.10
C GLY A 276 29.10 -17.30 5.33
N GLY A 277 28.55 -16.86 4.19
CA GLY A 277 27.75 -17.74 3.33
C GLY A 277 28.61 -18.62 2.43
N GLU A 278 28.66 -19.92 2.72
CA GLU A 278 29.21 -20.95 1.83
C GLU A 278 28.68 -20.78 0.40
N GLN A 279 29.59 -20.81 -0.57
CA GLN A 279 29.24 -21.01 -1.97
C GLN A 279 28.73 -22.44 -2.09
N GLY A 280 27.40 -22.59 -2.15
CA GLY A 280 26.76 -23.79 -2.70
C GLY A 280 26.76 -23.75 -4.21
#